data_AF-A0A5J4SNM3-F1
#
_entry.id   AF-A0A5J4SNM3-F1
#
_cell.length_a   1.000
_cell.length_b   1.000
_cell.length_c   1.000
_cell.angle_alpha   90.00
_cell.angle_beta   90.00
_cell.angle_gamma   90.00
#
_symmetry.space_group_name_H-M   'P 1'
#
loop_
_entity.id
_entity.type
_entity.pdbx_description
1 polymer ?
#
loop_
_entity_poly.entity_id
_entity_poly.type
_entity_poly.pdbx_seq_one_letter_code
_entity_poly.pdbx_strand_id
1 'polypeptide(L)'
;MKKAIYNCLLSCVLVVFYACRDTPDVPDTINGRTVLVYMAADNSLSSFAGNDFDEMMEGFAEIDNNAGNLIVYLDDKIKPQLIQIKKDNVGKVVRQVIWTYDDQNSVDVKVMRDVLLRTFDNFPAKSYGLVLWSHGEGWLPYWKKTSRSFGQDGDDRMNISDLRNALRSYHFDFILFDACFMQAVEVAYELRTCSDYFIGSPTEIPGPGAPYQTIVKSMFATGSTKETAIGIARSYYDFYALKYNGGQGSSNQNWTGGVSVSVVKSAELEQLAVATKNIFTQYLKSETVINISGIMCYDPLRYPYPSYYYDIDGFIHSLTGENTDYTLWSMVFENAVPYFETTDKNFSAYGGMFSMKNTKGLSIYIPNKSLTETNTFYSTYKWYTAAGWDTTGQF
;
A
#
# COMPACT_ATOMS: atom_id res chain seq x y z
N MET A 1 -54.70 -76.20 24.37
CA MET A 1 -55.27 -74.97 24.96
C MET A 1 -54.27 -73.83 24.80
N LYS A 2 -54.69 -72.74 24.12
CA LYS A 2 -54.05 -71.40 23.98
C LYS A 2 -52.66 -71.34 23.30
N LYS A 3 -52.60 -70.90 22.02
CA LYS A 3 -52.17 -69.56 21.50
C LYS A 3 -50.65 -69.33 21.71
N ALA A 4 -49.82 -68.91 20.75
CA ALA A 4 -50.02 -68.02 19.62
C ALA A 4 -48.89 -68.16 18.57
N ILE A 5 -49.22 -67.74 17.33
CA ILE A 5 -48.36 -67.48 16.17
C ILE A 5 -47.44 -66.29 16.46
N TYR A 6 -46.16 -66.32 16.07
CA TYR A 6 -45.44 -65.13 15.60
C TYR A 6 -44.33 -65.49 14.60
N ASN A 7 -44.39 -64.83 13.45
CA ASN A 7 -43.43 -64.86 12.34
C ASN A 7 -42.07 -64.30 12.77
N CYS A 8 -40.99 -65.06 12.56
CA CYS A 8 -39.62 -64.53 12.55
C CYS A 8 -39.24 -64.15 11.11
N LEU A 9 -39.47 -62.89 10.74
CA LEU A 9 -38.86 -62.28 9.56
C LEU A 9 -37.43 -61.84 9.92
N LEU A 10 -36.46 -62.47 9.27
CA LEU A 10 -35.04 -62.14 9.35
C LEU A 10 -34.80 -60.79 8.64
N SER A 11 -34.53 -59.74 9.40
CA SER A 11 -34.13 -58.43 8.90
C SER A 11 -32.62 -58.28 9.12
N CYS A 12 -31.85 -58.34 8.02
CA CYS A 12 -30.43 -58.01 8.00
C CYS A 12 -30.27 -56.49 8.16
N VAL A 13 -29.88 -56.05 9.36
CA VAL A 13 -29.46 -54.67 9.61
C VAL A 13 -28.03 -54.50 9.09
N LEU A 14 -27.89 -53.85 7.93
CA LEU A 14 -26.63 -53.28 7.45
C LEU A 14 -26.26 -52.08 8.34
N VAL A 15 -25.30 -52.28 9.24
CA VAL A 15 -24.67 -51.20 10.01
C VAL A 15 -23.73 -50.45 9.08
N VAL A 16 -24.19 -49.33 8.54
CA VAL A 16 -23.33 -48.34 7.88
C VAL A 16 -22.61 -47.57 8.97
N PHE A 17 -21.31 -47.81 9.13
CA PHE A 17 -20.44 -46.95 9.93
C PHE A 17 -20.35 -45.58 9.26
N TYR A 18 -21.19 -44.64 9.70
CA TYR A 18 -20.96 -43.22 9.48
C TYR A 18 -19.72 -42.83 10.29
N ALA A 19 -18.56 -42.83 9.65
CA ALA A 19 -17.39 -42.15 10.19
C ALA A 19 -17.73 -40.65 10.23
N CYS A 20 -17.92 -40.11 11.43
CA CYS A 20 -17.80 -38.68 11.66
C CYS A 20 -16.41 -38.27 11.17
N ARG A 21 -16.35 -37.69 9.96
CA ARG A 21 -15.24 -36.80 9.65
C ARG A 21 -15.47 -35.60 10.54
N ASP A 22 -14.58 -35.42 11.51
CA ASP A 22 -14.37 -34.13 12.15
C ASP A 22 -14.22 -33.11 11.02
N THR A 23 -15.27 -32.33 10.80
CA THR A 23 -15.12 -31.07 10.07
C THR A 23 -14.10 -30.29 10.87
N PRO A 24 -12.96 -29.89 10.28
CA PRO A 24 -12.06 -28.96 10.95
C PRO A 24 -12.93 -27.78 11.40
N ASP A 25 -12.83 -27.38 12.67
CA ASP A 25 -13.40 -26.13 13.14
C ASP A 25 -13.02 -25.06 12.12
N VAL A 26 -14.00 -24.62 11.34
CA VAL A 26 -13.80 -23.49 10.45
C VAL A 26 -13.68 -22.30 11.40
N PRO A 27 -12.49 -21.69 11.55
CA PRO A 27 -12.33 -20.63 12.52
C PRO A 27 -13.31 -19.50 12.19
N ASP A 28 -13.88 -18.86 13.21
CA ASP A 28 -14.83 -17.73 13.10
C ASP A 28 -14.25 -16.52 12.31
N THR A 29 -12.98 -16.59 11.91
CA THR A 29 -12.24 -15.58 11.13
C THR A 29 -12.71 -15.45 9.68
N ILE A 30 -13.51 -16.38 9.14
CA ILE A 30 -14.09 -16.23 7.78
C ILE A 30 -14.91 -14.94 7.65
N ASN A 31 -15.54 -14.47 8.74
CA ASN A 31 -16.32 -13.23 8.73
C ASN A 31 -15.49 -11.96 8.99
N GLY A 32 -14.20 -12.11 9.32
CA GLY A 32 -13.27 -11.01 9.58
C GLY A 32 -12.48 -10.57 8.35
N ARG A 33 -11.33 -9.93 8.58
CA ARG A 33 -10.36 -9.51 7.55
C ARG A 33 -9.05 -10.28 7.70
N THR A 34 -8.40 -10.65 6.60
CA THR A 34 -6.99 -11.10 6.63
C THR A 34 -6.11 -9.98 6.11
N VAL A 35 -5.15 -9.53 6.91
CA VAL A 35 -4.16 -8.52 6.54
C VAL A 35 -2.81 -9.18 6.39
N LEU A 36 -2.21 -9.04 5.21
CA LEU A 36 -0.82 -9.44 4.96
C LEU A 36 0.09 -8.21 5.07
N VAL A 37 1.10 -8.26 5.93
CA VAL A 37 2.23 -7.34 5.91
C VAL A 37 3.38 -8.02 5.18
N TYR A 38 3.71 -7.52 3.99
CA TYR A 38 4.76 -8.05 3.13
C TYR A 38 6.03 -7.21 3.30
N MET A 39 7.00 -7.72 4.04
CA MET A 39 8.25 -7.05 4.36
C MET A 39 9.38 -7.56 3.47
N ALA A 40 9.60 -6.87 2.34
CA ALA A 40 10.78 -7.06 1.51
C ALA A 40 11.94 -6.30 2.16
N ALA A 41 12.66 -6.96 3.07
CA ALA A 41 13.60 -6.33 4.00
C ALA A 41 15.05 -6.80 3.84
N ASP A 42 15.39 -7.61 2.82
CA ASP A 42 16.78 -7.94 2.46
C ASP A 42 17.43 -6.72 1.78
N ASN A 43 17.61 -5.66 2.55
CA ASN A 43 18.19 -4.40 2.13
C ASN A 43 18.66 -3.61 3.37
N SER A 44 18.93 -2.32 3.21
CA SER A 44 19.44 -1.47 4.30
C SER A 44 18.43 -1.22 5.43
N LEU A 45 17.16 -1.58 5.25
CA LEU A 45 16.10 -1.38 6.25
C LEU A 45 15.90 -2.61 7.15
N SER A 46 16.65 -3.71 6.95
CA SER A 46 16.45 -4.97 7.69
C SER A 46 16.38 -4.81 9.22
N SER A 47 17.11 -3.85 9.80
CA SER A 47 17.06 -3.56 11.24
C SER A 47 15.76 -2.94 11.74
N PHE A 48 14.97 -2.33 10.87
CA PHE A 48 13.65 -1.77 11.22
C PHE A 48 12.56 -2.84 11.20
N ALA A 49 12.69 -3.84 10.33
CA ALA A 49 11.67 -4.87 10.16
C ALA A 49 11.35 -5.64 11.46
N GLY A 50 12.37 -5.91 12.28
CA GLY A 50 12.18 -6.51 13.61
C GLY A 50 11.44 -5.61 14.60
N ASN A 51 11.72 -4.30 14.59
CA ASN A 51 11.03 -3.34 15.46
C ASN A 51 9.56 -3.23 15.05
N ASP A 52 9.29 -3.13 13.75
CA ASP A 52 7.91 -3.03 13.24
C ASP A 52 7.12 -4.31 13.51
N PHE A 53 7.78 -5.48 13.45
CA PHE A 53 7.17 -6.75 13.86
C PHE A 53 6.79 -6.74 15.35
N ASP A 54 7.65 -6.23 16.23
CA ASP A 54 7.37 -6.10 17.66
C ASP A 54 6.23 -5.09 17.91
N GLU A 55 6.21 -3.97 17.19
CA GLU A 55 5.11 -2.99 17.22
C GLU A 55 3.78 -3.61 16.74
N MET A 56 3.81 -4.47 15.71
CA MET A 56 2.62 -5.22 15.28
C MET A 56 2.12 -6.16 16.37
N MET A 57 3.02 -6.84 17.10
CA MET A 57 2.63 -7.67 18.23
C MET A 57 1.98 -6.84 19.35
N GLU A 58 2.50 -5.65 19.63
CA GLU A 58 1.91 -4.70 20.59
C GLU A 58 0.52 -4.25 20.13
N GLY A 59 0.38 -3.75 18.90
CA GLY A 59 -0.88 -3.28 18.36
C GLY A 59 -1.94 -4.38 18.26
N PHE A 60 -1.54 -5.62 17.96
CA PHE A 60 -2.45 -6.77 17.91
C PHE A 60 -2.96 -7.18 19.30
N ALA A 61 -2.29 -6.79 20.38
CA ALA A 61 -2.80 -7.03 21.74
C ALA A 61 -4.13 -6.31 22.00
N GLU A 62 -4.39 -5.19 21.32
CA GLU A 62 -5.62 -4.42 21.45
C GLU A 62 -6.78 -4.95 20.58
N ILE A 63 -6.53 -5.93 19.72
CA ILE A 63 -7.52 -6.43 18.76
C ILE A 63 -8.37 -7.55 19.37
N ASP A 64 -9.69 -7.53 19.15
CA ASP A 64 -10.57 -8.61 19.57
C ASP A 64 -10.20 -9.94 18.90
N ASN A 65 -10.28 -11.05 19.64
CA ASN A 65 -9.83 -12.38 19.16
C ASN A 65 -10.47 -12.83 17.84
N ASN A 66 -11.63 -12.28 17.48
CA ASN A 66 -12.39 -12.64 16.29
C ASN A 66 -12.28 -11.60 15.16
N ALA A 67 -11.43 -10.57 15.30
CA ALA A 67 -11.41 -9.46 14.34
C ALA A 67 -10.78 -9.85 12.98
N GLY A 68 -9.86 -10.83 12.96
CA GLY A 68 -9.22 -11.27 11.72
C GLY A 68 -7.86 -11.94 11.91
N ASN A 69 -7.14 -12.10 10.79
CA ASN A 69 -5.81 -12.69 10.74
C ASN A 69 -4.77 -11.62 10.39
N LEU A 70 -3.75 -11.44 11.23
CA LEU A 70 -2.56 -10.65 10.89
C LEU A 70 -1.42 -11.60 10.50
N ILE A 71 -1.06 -11.57 9.22
CA ILE A 71 -0.02 -12.41 8.64
C ILE A 71 1.14 -11.51 8.21
N VAL A 72 2.37 -11.92 8.52
CA VAL A 72 3.59 -11.22 8.13
C VAL A 72 4.45 -12.15 7.28
N TYR A 73 4.76 -11.72 6.07
CA TYR A 73 5.89 -12.26 5.30
C TYR A 73 7.11 -11.42 5.63
N LEU A 74 8.14 -12.03 6.22
CA LEU A 74 9.36 -11.36 6.64
C LEU A 74 10.57 -11.97 5.94
N ASP A 75 11.30 -11.14 5.21
CA ASP A 75 12.53 -11.46 4.51
C ASP A 75 13.61 -10.43 4.88
N ASP A 76 14.36 -10.67 5.96
CA ASP A 76 15.27 -9.71 6.61
C ASP A 76 16.73 -10.20 6.66
N LYS A 77 17.22 -10.80 5.56
CA LYS A 77 18.58 -11.38 5.37
C LYS A 77 18.85 -12.70 6.08
N ILE A 78 17.81 -13.28 6.67
CA ILE A 78 17.80 -14.67 7.11
C ILE A 78 16.74 -15.43 6.31
N LYS A 79 16.56 -16.72 6.58
CA LYS A 79 15.54 -17.51 5.87
C LYS A 79 14.15 -16.84 5.99
N PRO A 80 13.48 -16.50 4.87
CA PRO A 80 12.21 -15.81 4.92
C PRO A 80 11.14 -16.66 5.60
N GLN A 81 10.19 -16.01 6.27
CA GLN A 81 9.13 -16.72 7.00
C GLN A 81 7.75 -16.10 6.74
N LEU A 82 6.74 -16.97 6.69
CA LEU A 82 5.34 -16.57 6.81
C LEU A 82 4.91 -16.80 8.25
N ILE A 83 4.45 -15.76 8.92
CA ILE A 83 4.22 -15.73 10.36
C ILE A 83 2.81 -15.24 10.61
N GLN A 84 2.06 -15.93 11.46
CA GLN A 84 0.81 -15.41 12.02
C GLN A 84 1.10 -14.78 13.38
N ILE A 85 0.68 -13.52 13.54
CA ILE A 85 0.54 -12.89 14.86
C ILE A 85 -0.87 -13.22 15.35
N LYS A 86 -0.97 -13.91 16.50
CA LYS A 86 -2.27 -14.32 17.06
C LYS A 86 -2.27 -14.27 18.57
N LYS A 87 -3.44 -14.40 19.19
CA LYS A 87 -3.57 -14.63 20.63
C LYS A 87 -3.66 -16.13 20.91
N ASP A 88 -2.94 -16.61 21.93
CA ASP A 88 -3.04 -17.97 22.42
C ASP A 88 -4.30 -18.17 23.30
N ASN A 89 -4.48 -19.38 23.84
CA ASN A 89 -5.66 -19.73 24.64
C ASN A 89 -5.80 -18.93 25.95
N VAL A 90 -4.76 -18.21 26.37
CA VAL A 90 -4.80 -17.33 27.56
C VAL A 90 -4.80 -15.84 27.17
N GLY A 91 -4.97 -15.53 25.88
CA GLY A 91 -5.08 -14.17 25.36
C GLY A 91 -3.73 -13.46 25.15
N LYS A 92 -2.60 -14.16 25.30
CA LYS A 92 -1.27 -13.59 25.06
C LYS A 92 -0.98 -13.55 23.57
N VAL A 93 -0.48 -12.42 23.06
CA VAL A 93 -0.02 -12.32 21.68
C VAL A 93 1.24 -13.15 21.48
N VAL A 94 1.23 -14.02 20.48
CA VAL A 94 2.30 -14.96 20.16
C VAL A 94 2.62 -14.93 18.67
N ARG A 95 3.88 -15.22 18.38
CA ARG A 95 4.42 -15.45 17.05
C ARG A 95 4.25 -16.92 16.68
N GLN A 96 3.48 -17.22 15.64
CA GLN A 96 3.39 -18.57 15.07
C GLN A 96 3.99 -18.59 13.66
N VAL A 97 5.11 -19.29 13.48
CA VAL A 97 5.65 -19.54 12.14
C VAL A 97 4.74 -20.53 11.42
N ILE A 98 4.18 -20.10 10.29
CA ILE A 98 3.33 -20.91 9.40
C ILE A 98 4.19 -21.61 8.35
N TRP A 99 5.19 -20.91 7.82
CA TRP A 99 6.10 -21.43 6.81
C TRP A 99 7.49 -20.82 6.95
N THR A 100 8.53 -21.58 6.62
CA THR A 100 9.89 -21.09 6.43
C THR A 100 10.31 -21.42 5.01
N TYR A 101 10.71 -20.40 4.26
CA TYR A 101 11.17 -20.54 2.88
C TYR A 101 12.67 -20.80 2.84
N ASP A 102 13.14 -21.34 1.73
CA ASP A 102 14.55 -21.19 1.38
C ASP A 102 14.81 -19.75 0.93
N ASP A 103 16.09 -19.40 0.79
CA ASP A 103 16.51 -18.11 0.25
C ASP A 103 15.82 -17.84 -1.09
N GLN A 104 15.18 -16.67 -1.20
CA GLN A 104 14.34 -16.32 -2.34
C GLN A 104 14.26 -14.80 -2.46
N ASN A 105 14.12 -14.31 -3.69
CA ASN A 105 14.00 -12.88 -3.94
C ASN A 105 12.56 -12.41 -3.67
N SER A 106 12.35 -11.65 -2.59
CA SER A 106 11.07 -11.07 -2.16
C SER A 106 10.45 -10.08 -3.13
N VAL A 107 11.19 -9.58 -4.12
CA VAL A 107 10.68 -8.69 -5.17
C VAL A 107 10.50 -9.37 -6.53
N ASP A 108 10.63 -10.71 -6.59
CA ASP A 108 10.22 -11.50 -7.76
C ASP A 108 8.69 -11.70 -7.80
N VAL A 109 8.12 -11.56 -9.00
CA VAL A 109 6.66 -11.66 -9.23
C VAL A 109 6.11 -13.04 -8.85
N LYS A 110 6.86 -14.12 -9.06
CA LYS A 110 6.40 -15.48 -8.74
C LYS A 110 6.49 -15.73 -7.24
N VAL A 111 7.56 -15.27 -6.59
CA VAL A 111 7.71 -15.36 -5.13
C VAL A 111 6.57 -14.62 -4.43
N MET A 112 6.29 -13.37 -4.79
CA MET A 112 5.18 -12.62 -4.20
C MET A 112 3.84 -13.32 -4.43
N ARG A 113 3.58 -13.84 -5.64
CA ARG A 113 2.35 -14.62 -5.91
C ARG A 113 2.24 -15.87 -5.03
N ASP A 114 3.33 -16.61 -4.84
CA ASP A 114 3.33 -17.80 -3.99
C ASP A 114 3.04 -17.45 -2.53
N VAL A 115 3.60 -16.35 -2.02
CA VAL A 115 3.31 -15.84 -0.67
C VAL A 115 1.85 -15.40 -0.53
N LEU A 116 1.30 -14.67 -1.51
CA LEU A 116 -0.11 -14.24 -1.51
C LEU A 116 -1.05 -15.46 -1.55
N LEU A 117 -0.77 -16.43 -2.42
CA LEU A 117 -1.51 -17.70 -2.51
C LEU A 117 -1.49 -18.43 -1.18
N ARG A 118 -0.32 -18.68 -0.61
CA ARG A 118 -0.20 -19.34 0.70
C ARG A 118 -0.94 -18.57 1.79
N THR A 119 -0.87 -17.25 1.80
CA THR A 119 -1.53 -16.44 2.82
C THR A 119 -3.04 -16.56 2.70
N PHE A 120 -3.61 -16.22 1.55
CA PHE A 120 -5.06 -16.08 1.45
C PHE A 120 -5.79 -17.42 1.28
N ASP A 121 -5.10 -18.49 0.84
CA ASP A 121 -5.68 -19.84 0.81
C ASP A 121 -5.72 -20.48 2.21
N ASN A 122 -4.72 -20.20 3.07
CA ASN A 122 -4.69 -20.74 4.44
C ASN A 122 -5.46 -19.86 5.44
N PHE A 123 -5.66 -18.58 5.13
CA PHE A 123 -6.38 -17.62 5.97
C PHE A 123 -7.50 -16.92 5.19
N PRO A 124 -8.49 -17.67 4.68
CA PRO A 124 -9.62 -17.08 3.96
C PRO A 124 -10.43 -16.17 4.88
N ALA A 125 -10.86 -15.03 4.35
CA ALA A 125 -11.61 -14.02 5.09
C ALA A 125 -12.61 -13.31 4.17
N LYS A 126 -13.54 -12.55 4.75
CA LYS A 126 -14.54 -11.77 4.02
C LYS A 126 -13.89 -10.66 3.19
N SER A 127 -12.80 -10.10 3.68
CA SER A 127 -12.00 -9.11 2.96
C SER A 127 -10.52 -9.20 3.29
N TYR A 128 -9.71 -8.52 2.48
CA TYR A 128 -8.25 -8.59 2.54
C TYR A 128 -7.63 -7.20 2.60
N GLY A 129 -6.64 -7.02 3.48
CA GLY A 129 -5.76 -5.86 3.49
C GLY A 129 -4.33 -6.27 3.12
N LEU A 130 -3.58 -5.35 2.52
CA LEU A 130 -2.18 -5.58 2.20
C LEU A 130 -1.35 -4.37 2.66
N VAL A 131 -0.23 -4.65 3.33
CA VAL A 131 0.79 -3.67 3.64
C VAL A 131 2.05 -4.06 2.89
N LEU A 132 2.61 -3.12 2.15
CA LEU A 132 3.80 -3.28 1.33
C LEU A 132 4.92 -2.46 1.97
N TRP A 133 5.83 -3.16 2.66
CA TRP A 133 6.91 -2.57 3.45
C TRP A 133 8.24 -2.77 2.75
N SER A 134 8.93 -1.69 2.41
CA SER A 134 10.30 -1.69 1.88
C SER A 134 10.78 -0.27 1.55
N HIS A 135 11.88 -0.17 0.80
CA HIS A 135 12.16 1.01 -0.02
C HIS A 135 11.09 1.22 -1.10
N GLY A 136 10.93 2.47 -1.52
CA GLY A 136 10.05 2.87 -2.60
C GLY A 136 10.60 4.06 -3.37
N GLU A 137 10.24 4.14 -4.64
CA GLU A 137 10.55 5.22 -5.54
C GLU A 137 9.40 5.41 -6.54
N GLY A 138 8.17 5.32 -6.04
CA GLY A 138 6.94 5.57 -6.79
C GLY A 138 6.90 4.82 -8.12
N TRP A 139 6.83 5.57 -9.22
CA TRP A 139 6.76 5.02 -10.58
C TRP A 139 8.13 4.98 -11.28
N LEU A 140 9.21 5.49 -10.68
CA LEU A 140 10.47 5.71 -11.40
C LEU A 140 11.09 4.41 -11.89
N PRO A 141 11.62 4.39 -13.13
CA PRO A 141 12.43 3.28 -13.61
C PRO A 141 13.76 3.22 -12.87
N TYR A 142 14.37 2.04 -12.90
CA TYR A 142 15.82 1.95 -12.78
C TYR A 142 16.35 1.05 -13.88
N TRP A 143 17.42 1.53 -14.52
CA TRP A 143 17.92 1.02 -15.79
C TRP A 143 18.99 -0.07 -15.64
N LYS A 144 19.38 -0.37 -14.39
CA LYS A 144 20.05 -1.65 -14.11
C LYS A 144 18.96 -2.73 -14.01
N LYS A 145 19.33 -3.99 -13.81
CA LYS A 145 18.45 -5.18 -13.93
C LYS A 145 17.16 -5.18 -13.08
N THR A 146 16.86 -4.09 -12.38
CA THR A 146 15.99 -3.98 -11.22
C THR A 146 15.33 -2.61 -11.28
N SER A 147 14.05 -2.50 -10.94
CA SER A 147 13.33 -1.21 -10.91
C SER A 147 13.87 -0.28 -9.80
N ARG A 148 13.29 0.90 -9.60
CA ARG A 148 13.33 1.60 -8.29
C ARG A 148 11.97 1.69 -7.64
N SER A 149 10.90 1.28 -8.32
CA SER A 149 9.53 1.60 -7.92
C SER A 149 9.15 1.08 -6.53
N PHE A 150 9.15 -0.23 -6.30
CA PHE A 150 8.79 -0.80 -5.00
C PHE A 150 9.72 -1.96 -4.63
N GLY A 151 10.05 -2.07 -3.34
CA GLY A 151 10.75 -3.22 -2.83
C GLY A 151 12.24 -3.16 -3.12
N GLN A 152 13.04 -3.71 -2.20
CA GLN A 152 14.44 -4.02 -2.48
C GLN A 152 14.83 -5.35 -1.85
N ASP A 153 15.47 -6.20 -2.65
CA ASP A 153 16.08 -7.46 -2.24
C ASP A 153 17.48 -7.54 -2.85
N GLY A 154 18.51 -7.30 -2.04
CA GLY A 154 19.85 -7.06 -2.53
C GLY A 154 19.89 -5.89 -3.54
N ASP A 155 20.21 -6.20 -4.80
CA ASP A 155 20.17 -5.24 -5.91
C ASP A 155 18.81 -5.20 -6.62
N ASP A 156 17.97 -6.22 -6.45
CA ASP A 156 16.67 -6.43 -7.09
C ASP A 156 15.58 -5.53 -6.51
N ARG A 157 14.63 -5.11 -7.36
CA ARG A 157 13.50 -4.23 -7.05
C ARG A 157 12.36 -4.48 -8.04
N MET A 158 11.12 -4.24 -7.63
CA MET A 158 9.92 -4.53 -8.42
C MET A 158 9.38 -3.28 -9.12
N ASN A 159 9.11 -3.36 -10.43
CA ASN A 159 8.35 -2.31 -11.13
C ASN A 159 6.88 -2.35 -10.70
N ILE A 160 6.17 -1.22 -10.79
CA ILE A 160 4.73 -1.20 -10.49
C ILE A 160 3.92 -2.09 -11.45
N SER A 161 4.33 -2.21 -12.71
CA SER A 161 3.68 -3.11 -13.67
C SER A 161 3.84 -4.59 -13.27
N ASP A 162 4.97 -4.94 -12.67
CA ASP A 162 5.25 -6.27 -12.11
C ASP A 162 4.48 -6.51 -10.81
N LEU A 163 4.40 -5.49 -9.94
CA LEU A 163 3.55 -5.51 -8.74
C LEU A 163 2.08 -5.71 -9.12
N ARG A 164 1.56 -4.94 -10.07
CA ARG A 164 0.21 -5.15 -10.64
C ARG A 164 0.03 -6.59 -11.11
N ASN A 165 1.03 -7.15 -11.80
CA ASN A 165 0.98 -8.52 -12.26
C ASN A 165 0.95 -9.53 -11.10
N ALA A 166 1.69 -9.28 -10.02
CA ALA A 166 1.67 -10.12 -8.82
C ALA A 166 0.31 -10.08 -8.11
N LEU A 167 -0.30 -8.89 -8.00
CA LEU A 167 -1.54 -8.65 -7.25
C LEU A 167 -2.83 -8.98 -8.01
N ARG A 168 -2.81 -9.10 -9.35
CA ARG A 168 -4.00 -9.19 -10.22
C ARG A 168 -5.04 -10.28 -9.88
N SER A 169 -4.68 -11.28 -9.09
CA SER A 169 -5.59 -12.37 -8.67
C SER A 169 -6.39 -12.02 -7.41
N TYR A 170 -6.08 -10.91 -6.77
CA TYR A 170 -6.67 -10.47 -5.51
C TYR A 170 -7.27 -9.07 -5.65
N HIS A 171 -8.24 -8.79 -4.79
CA HIS A 171 -8.78 -7.47 -4.60
C HIS A 171 -8.77 -7.15 -3.10
N PHE A 172 -8.17 -6.01 -2.74
CA PHE A 172 -7.96 -5.59 -1.37
C PHE A 172 -8.90 -4.44 -0.99
N ASP A 173 -9.35 -4.44 0.25
CA ASP A 173 -10.02 -3.30 0.88
C ASP A 173 -9.08 -2.08 0.90
N PHE A 174 -7.81 -2.33 1.20
CA PHE A 174 -6.76 -1.31 1.18
C PHE A 174 -5.40 -1.92 0.85
N ILE A 175 -4.56 -1.10 0.22
CA ILE A 175 -3.11 -1.30 0.16
C ILE A 175 -2.45 -0.12 0.88
N LEU A 176 -1.71 -0.40 1.95
CA LEU A 176 -0.83 0.57 2.61
C LEU A 176 0.59 0.38 2.06
N PHE A 177 1.15 1.44 1.49
CA PHE A 177 2.56 1.51 1.17
C PHE A 177 3.32 2.11 2.34
N ASP A 178 4.01 1.25 3.08
CA ASP A 178 5.06 1.65 4.02
C ASP A 178 6.39 1.73 3.26
N ALA A 179 6.40 2.65 2.29
CA ALA A 179 7.49 2.89 1.35
C ALA A 179 7.40 4.32 0.77
N CYS A 180 8.56 4.91 0.48
CA CYS A 180 8.66 6.30 0.00
C CYS A 180 8.02 6.51 -1.38
N PHE A 181 7.45 7.70 -1.60
CA PHE A 181 6.96 8.19 -2.90
C PHE A 181 5.83 7.37 -3.56
N MET A 182 5.24 6.41 -2.85
CA MET A 182 4.25 5.50 -3.42
C MET A 182 2.88 6.16 -3.65
N GLN A 183 2.64 7.32 -3.03
CA GLN A 183 1.43 8.10 -3.26
C GLN A 183 1.58 9.01 -4.49
N ALA A 184 1.75 8.36 -5.63
CA ALA A 184 1.82 8.95 -6.96
C ALA A 184 0.62 8.50 -7.79
N VAL A 185 0.07 9.40 -8.60
CA VAL A 185 -1.12 9.11 -9.43
C VAL A 185 -0.85 7.98 -10.42
N GLU A 186 0.38 7.86 -10.91
CA GLU A 186 0.84 6.78 -11.78
C GLU A 186 0.74 5.42 -11.10
N VAL A 187 1.21 5.33 -9.85
CA VAL A 187 1.20 4.10 -9.05
C VAL A 187 -0.26 3.70 -8.76
N ALA A 188 -1.05 4.64 -8.24
CA ALA A 188 -2.44 4.40 -7.90
C ALA A 188 -3.26 3.98 -9.12
N TYR A 189 -3.07 4.65 -10.27
CA TYR A 189 -3.81 4.33 -11.49
C TYR A 189 -3.41 2.98 -12.09
N GLU A 190 -2.13 2.60 -12.01
CA GLU A 190 -1.63 1.31 -12.51
C GLU A 190 -2.21 0.14 -11.70
N LEU A 191 -2.36 0.33 -10.39
CA LEU A 191 -2.84 -0.67 -9.44
C LEU A 191 -4.35 -0.62 -9.16
N ARG A 192 -5.08 0.38 -9.67
CA ARG A 192 -6.49 0.70 -9.30
C ARG A 192 -7.49 -0.46 -9.30
N THR A 193 -7.22 -1.54 -10.02
CA THR A 193 -8.09 -2.72 -10.09
C THR A 193 -7.85 -3.73 -8.97
N CYS A 194 -6.73 -3.61 -8.26
CA CYS A 194 -6.30 -4.53 -7.21
C CYS A 194 -6.76 -4.09 -5.82
N SER A 195 -7.20 -2.83 -5.62
CA SER A 195 -7.58 -2.32 -4.29
C SER A 195 -8.67 -1.25 -4.39
N ASP A 196 -9.53 -1.15 -3.38
CA ASP A 196 -10.48 -0.04 -3.21
C ASP A 196 -9.79 1.26 -2.79
N TYR A 197 -8.80 1.16 -1.89
CA TYR A 197 -8.07 2.31 -1.36
C TYR A 197 -6.56 2.09 -1.36
N PHE A 198 -5.80 3.16 -1.58
CA PHE A 198 -4.36 3.21 -1.42
C PHE A 198 -3.99 4.22 -0.34
N ILE A 199 -3.07 3.85 0.53
CA ILE A 199 -2.61 4.67 1.65
C ILE A 199 -1.09 4.76 1.57
N GLY A 200 -0.52 5.94 1.79
CA GLY A 200 0.92 6.14 1.66
C GLY A 200 1.31 7.61 1.66
N SER A 201 2.59 7.86 1.36
CA SER A 201 3.15 9.22 1.32
C SER A 201 3.56 9.64 -0.09
N PRO A 202 3.32 10.90 -0.48
CA PRO A 202 3.80 11.43 -1.76
C PRO A 202 5.30 11.77 -1.72
N THR A 203 5.92 11.72 -0.54
CA THR A 203 7.35 11.96 -0.31
C THR A 203 7.99 10.79 0.46
N GLU A 204 9.18 11.01 1.02
CA GLU A 204 9.84 10.07 1.92
C GLU A 204 9.02 9.85 3.19
N ILE A 205 9.02 8.60 3.67
CA ILE A 205 8.44 8.23 4.96
C ILE A 205 9.53 8.22 6.05
N PRO A 206 9.15 8.31 7.34
CA PRO A 206 10.06 8.11 8.44
C PRO A 206 10.83 6.79 8.34
N GLY A 207 12.09 6.78 8.74
CA GLY A 207 12.89 5.54 8.81
C GLY A 207 12.24 4.43 9.64
N PRO A 208 11.56 4.73 10.77
CA PRO A 208 10.79 3.74 11.53
C PRO A 208 9.48 3.29 10.87
N GLY A 209 9.15 3.74 9.65
CA GLY A 209 7.98 3.27 8.93
C GLY A 209 6.64 3.68 9.55
N ALA A 210 5.64 2.84 9.36
CA ALA A 210 4.30 3.05 9.90
C ALA A 210 4.25 2.64 11.38
N PRO A 211 3.50 3.36 12.24
CA PRO A 211 3.44 3.05 13.66
C PRO A 211 2.47 1.88 13.92
N TYR A 212 2.97 0.65 13.77
CA TYR A 212 2.16 -0.57 13.83
C TYR A 212 1.47 -0.79 15.17
N GLN A 213 2.04 -0.28 16.26
CA GLN A 213 1.44 -0.31 17.59
C GLN A 213 0.11 0.45 17.65
N THR A 214 -0.12 1.42 16.75
CA THR A 214 -1.40 2.14 16.66
C THR A 214 -2.24 1.75 15.45
N ILE A 215 -1.62 1.57 14.27
CA ILE A 215 -2.38 1.38 13.03
C ILE A 215 -2.98 -0.02 12.88
N VAL A 216 -2.42 -1.05 13.54
CA VAL A 216 -2.93 -2.42 13.47
C VAL A 216 -4.40 -2.46 13.89
N LYS A 217 -4.78 -1.75 14.96
CA LYS A 217 -6.19 -1.62 15.38
C LYS A 217 -7.09 -1.05 14.28
N SER A 218 -6.64 -0.02 13.57
CA SER A 218 -7.39 0.58 12.46
C SER A 218 -7.57 -0.39 11.30
N MET A 219 -6.58 -1.25 11.02
CA MET A 219 -6.66 -2.25 9.93
C MET A 219 -7.80 -3.26 10.11
N PHE A 220 -8.19 -3.54 11.35
CA PHE A 220 -9.26 -4.49 11.68
C PHE A 220 -10.55 -3.81 12.18
N ALA A 221 -10.68 -2.50 12.00
CA ALA A 221 -11.91 -1.79 12.33
C ALA A 221 -13.09 -2.32 11.48
N THR A 222 -14.27 -2.43 12.12
CA THR A 222 -15.51 -2.98 11.53
C THR A 222 -16.32 -1.96 10.72
N GLY A 223 -15.78 -0.77 10.49
CA GLY A 223 -16.41 0.28 9.68
C GLY A 223 -16.40 -0.03 8.19
N SER A 224 -16.90 0.92 7.39
CA SER A 224 -16.75 0.86 5.93
C SER A 224 -15.28 0.86 5.51
N THR A 225 -14.97 0.33 4.33
CA THR A 225 -13.61 0.34 3.76
C THR A 225 -12.99 1.74 3.75
N LYS A 226 -13.80 2.77 3.46
CA LYS A 226 -13.39 4.19 3.53
C LYS A 226 -12.95 4.59 4.94
N GLU A 227 -13.76 4.28 5.95
CA GLU A 227 -13.47 4.61 7.35
C GLU A 227 -12.23 3.86 7.85
N THR A 228 -12.05 2.60 7.45
CA THR A 228 -10.83 1.83 7.73
C THR A 228 -9.60 2.49 7.12
N ALA A 229 -9.61 2.81 5.82
CA ALA A 229 -8.46 3.41 5.14
C ALA A 229 -8.09 4.78 5.73
N ILE A 230 -9.09 5.64 6.00
CA ILE A 230 -8.88 6.93 6.66
C ILE A 230 -8.41 6.75 8.11
N GLY A 231 -8.92 5.75 8.84
CA GLY A 231 -8.49 5.44 10.19
C GLY A 231 -7.03 4.99 10.28
N ILE A 232 -6.55 4.23 9.30
CA ILE A 232 -5.14 3.84 9.17
C ILE A 232 -4.29 5.10 8.92
N ALA A 233 -4.65 5.89 7.90
CA ALA A 233 -3.89 7.09 7.52
C ALA A 233 -3.83 8.13 8.64
N ARG A 234 -4.95 8.34 9.33
CA ARG A 234 -5.04 9.24 10.48
C ARG A 234 -4.19 8.77 11.65
N SER A 235 -4.26 7.49 11.99
CA SER A 235 -3.44 6.94 13.08
C SER A 235 -1.94 7.03 12.76
N TYR A 236 -1.55 6.85 11.49
CA TYR A 236 -0.18 7.08 11.04
C TYR A 236 0.21 8.55 11.25
N TYR A 237 -0.57 9.48 10.70
CA TYR A 237 -0.28 10.91 10.81
C TYR A 237 -0.20 11.38 12.28
N ASP A 238 -1.21 11.06 13.09
CA ASP A 238 -1.33 11.52 14.48
C ASP A 238 -0.11 11.11 15.30
N PHE A 239 0.40 9.88 15.12
CA PHE A 239 1.57 9.39 15.85
C PHE A 239 2.82 10.25 15.65
N TYR A 240 3.11 10.63 14.40
CA TYR A 240 4.27 11.46 14.07
C TYR A 240 4.02 12.94 14.31
N ALA A 241 2.79 13.42 14.11
CA ALA A 241 2.39 14.80 14.41
C ALA A 241 2.58 15.12 15.90
N LEU A 242 2.30 14.17 16.80
CA LEU A 242 2.53 14.33 18.25
C LEU A 242 4.01 14.55 18.62
N LYS A 243 4.94 13.99 17.84
CA LYS A 243 6.39 14.10 18.07
C LYS A 243 7.04 15.22 17.26
N TYR A 244 6.32 15.81 16.32
CA TYR A 244 6.84 16.80 15.39
C TYR A 244 7.33 18.06 16.12
N ASN A 245 8.57 18.45 15.84
CA ASN A 245 9.16 19.70 16.33
C ASN A 245 10.03 20.40 15.26
N GLY A 246 9.78 20.07 13.98
CA GLY A 246 10.59 20.56 12.87
C GLY A 246 11.96 19.88 12.74
N GLY A 247 12.07 18.61 13.16
CA GLY A 247 13.28 17.79 12.99
C GLY A 247 14.37 18.01 14.04
N GLN A 248 14.12 18.78 15.09
CA GLN A 248 15.09 18.98 16.18
C GLN A 248 15.32 17.68 16.93
N GLY A 249 16.57 17.23 16.97
CA GLY A 249 16.97 15.99 17.64
C GLY A 249 16.37 14.73 17.01
N SER A 250 15.95 14.80 15.74
CA SER A 250 15.32 13.66 15.06
C SER A 250 16.32 12.50 14.94
N SER A 251 15.85 11.30 15.29
CA SER A 251 16.58 10.06 15.11
C SER A 251 15.61 8.94 14.75
N ASN A 252 16.12 7.76 14.42
CA ASN A 252 15.27 6.60 14.17
C ASN A 252 14.53 6.12 15.44
N GLN A 253 15.00 6.47 16.64
CA GLN A 253 14.30 6.14 17.88
C GLN A 253 13.35 7.26 18.33
N ASN A 254 13.53 8.46 17.81
CA ASN A 254 12.72 9.63 18.13
C ASN A 254 12.55 10.50 16.89
N TRP A 255 11.65 10.09 16.00
CA TRP A 255 11.43 10.81 14.76
C TRP A 255 10.62 12.08 15.01
N THR A 256 11.24 13.23 14.78
CA THR A 256 10.61 14.55 14.95
C THR A 256 10.52 15.34 13.64
N GLY A 257 10.93 14.69 12.54
CA GLY A 257 10.97 15.23 11.18
C GLY A 257 9.63 15.31 10.47
N GLY A 258 8.55 14.84 11.10
CA GLY A 258 7.20 14.91 10.53
C GLY A 258 6.89 13.80 9.54
N VAL A 259 5.67 13.84 8.99
CA VAL A 259 5.14 12.87 8.02
C VAL A 259 4.04 13.51 7.18
N SER A 260 3.78 12.94 6.01
CA SER A 260 2.62 13.25 5.18
C SER A 260 1.98 11.95 4.69
N VAL A 261 0.66 11.84 4.84
CA VAL A 261 -0.09 10.61 4.54
C VAL A 261 -1.39 10.97 3.84
N SER A 262 -1.68 10.33 2.70
CA SER A 262 -2.97 10.47 2.03
C SER A 262 -3.65 9.12 1.81
N VAL A 263 -4.94 9.20 1.48
CA VAL A 263 -5.75 8.08 1.04
C VAL A 263 -6.25 8.40 -0.36
N VAL A 264 -6.05 7.48 -1.31
CA VAL A 264 -6.61 7.55 -2.66
C VAL A 264 -7.68 6.49 -2.84
N LYS A 265 -8.85 6.88 -3.35
CA LYS A 265 -9.98 6.00 -3.69
C LYS A 265 -9.89 5.56 -5.15
N SER A 266 -9.69 4.27 -5.39
CA SER A 266 -9.40 3.74 -6.73
C SER A 266 -10.54 3.92 -7.73
N ALA A 267 -11.78 3.79 -7.26
CA ALA A 267 -12.98 3.91 -8.10
C ALA A 267 -13.16 5.29 -8.77
N GLU A 268 -12.51 6.33 -8.24
CA GLU A 268 -12.59 7.70 -8.79
C GLU A 268 -11.45 8.02 -9.76
N LEU A 269 -10.44 7.15 -9.86
CA LEU A 269 -9.23 7.41 -10.65
C LEU A 269 -9.49 7.48 -12.16
N GLU A 270 -10.51 6.79 -12.67
CA GLU A 270 -10.89 6.89 -14.08
C GLU A 270 -11.53 8.24 -14.41
N GLN A 271 -12.38 8.76 -13.52
CA GLN A 271 -12.94 10.11 -13.66
C GLN A 271 -11.86 11.18 -13.51
N LEU A 272 -10.92 11.00 -12.57
CA LEU A 272 -9.78 11.90 -12.43
C LEU A 272 -8.90 11.91 -13.70
N ALA A 273 -8.64 10.75 -14.31
CA ALA A 273 -7.90 10.67 -15.57
C ALA A 273 -8.61 11.43 -16.70
N VAL A 274 -9.93 11.28 -16.82
CA VAL A 274 -10.74 12.00 -17.83
C VAL A 274 -10.70 13.51 -17.60
N ALA A 275 -10.88 13.97 -16.35
CA ALA A 275 -10.80 15.38 -16.00
C ALA A 275 -9.42 15.96 -16.32
N THR A 276 -8.35 15.26 -15.93
CA THR A 276 -6.97 15.65 -16.24
C THR A 276 -6.71 15.69 -17.75
N LYS A 277 -7.23 14.72 -18.51
CA LYS A 277 -7.12 14.69 -19.98
C LYS A 277 -7.76 15.91 -20.65
N ASN A 278 -8.90 16.36 -20.14
CA ASN A 278 -9.54 17.58 -20.65
C ASN A 278 -8.64 18.81 -20.43
N ILE A 279 -8.05 18.93 -19.23
CA ILE A 279 -7.07 20.00 -18.94
C ILE A 279 -5.87 19.90 -19.89
N PHE A 280 -5.22 18.74 -19.99
CA PHE A 280 -4.03 18.60 -20.82
C PHE A 280 -4.31 18.89 -22.29
N THR A 281 -5.44 18.42 -22.82
CA THR A 281 -5.84 18.68 -24.22
C THR A 281 -6.01 20.18 -24.51
N GLN A 282 -6.58 20.91 -23.54
CA GLN A 282 -6.90 22.33 -23.68
C GLN A 282 -5.69 23.24 -23.44
N TYR A 283 -4.87 22.94 -22.43
CA TYR A 283 -3.83 23.84 -21.93
C TYR A 283 -2.40 23.45 -22.33
N LEU A 284 -2.17 22.21 -22.77
CA LEU A 284 -0.84 21.74 -23.19
C LEU A 284 -0.77 21.55 -24.72
N LYS A 285 0.35 22.00 -25.28
CA LYS A 285 0.83 21.79 -26.65
C LYS A 285 2.31 21.47 -26.61
N SER A 286 2.90 21.04 -27.72
CA SER A 286 4.30 20.59 -27.78
C SER A 286 5.30 21.67 -27.35
N GLU A 287 4.94 22.93 -27.56
CA GLU A 287 5.72 24.14 -27.32
C GLU A 287 5.45 24.76 -25.94
N THR A 288 4.44 24.29 -25.21
CA THR A 288 4.12 24.80 -23.87
C THR A 288 5.30 24.55 -22.93
N VAL A 289 5.76 25.61 -22.28
CA VAL A 289 6.78 25.52 -21.22
C VAL A 289 6.05 25.46 -19.88
N ILE A 290 6.20 24.35 -19.16
CA ILE A 290 5.59 24.18 -17.84
C ILE A 290 6.48 24.86 -16.78
N ASN A 291 5.94 25.88 -16.09
CA ASN A 291 6.66 26.54 -15.02
C ASN A 291 6.47 25.81 -13.68
N ILE A 292 7.52 25.11 -13.24
CA ILE A 292 7.50 24.32 -11.99
C ILE A 292 7.78 25.14 -10.72
N SER A 293 8.18 26.42 -10.81
CA SER A 293 8.71 27.17 -9.64
C SER A 293 7.70 27.41 -8.51
N GLY A 294 6.41 27.31 -8.82
CA GLY A 294 5.30 27.47 -7.86
C GLY A 294 4.56 26.18 -7.52
N ILE A 295 4.97 25.05 -8.11
CA ILE A 295 4.35 23.75 -7.87
C ILE A 295 5.10 23.09 -6.72
N MET A 296 4.36 22.62 -5.71
CA MET A 296 4.97 21.88 -4.61
C MET A 296 5.72 20.65 -5.15
N CYS A 297 6.98 20.50 -4.74
CA CYS A 297 7.86 19.40 -5.13
C CYS A 297 8.11 18.54 -3.89
N TYR A 298 7.78 17.24 -3.98
CA TYR A 298 7.92 16.28 -2.88
C TYR A 298 9.34 15.72 -2.73
N ASP A 299 10.22 15.92 -3.72
CA ASP A 299 11.64 15.59 -3.65
C ASP A 299 12.54 16.78 -4.01
N PRO A 300 12.40 17.94 -3.33
CA PRO A 300 13.07 19.18 -3.75
C PRO A 300 14.57 19.18 -3.44
N LEU A 301 15.03 18.25 -2.60
CA LEU A 301 16.42 18.18 -2.13
C LEU A 301 17.24 17.10 -2.87
N ARG A 302 16.69 16.47 -3.92
CA ARG A 302 17.29 15.33 -4.64
C ARG A 302 18.53 15.69 -5.50
N TYR A 303 19.39 16.60 -5.07
CA TYR A 303 20.59 17.00 -5.81
C TYR A 303 21.68 15.89 -5.80
N PRO A 304 22.41 15.65 -6.91
CA PRO A 304 22.39 16.33 -8.21
C PRO A 304 21.38 15.78 -9.23
N TYR A 305 20.46 14.91 -8.81
CA TYR A 305 19.44 14.34 -9.68
C TYR A 305 18.25 15.33 -9.86
N PRO A 306 17.48 15.21 -10.95
CA PRO A 306 16.27 16.01 -11.11
C PRO A 306 15.18 15.55 -10.13
N SER A 307 14.23 16.43 -9.84
CA SER A 307 13.01 16.08 -9.11
C SER A 307 11.98 15.41 -10.00
N TYR A 308 11.19 14.51 -9.43
CA TYR A 308 10.24 13.67 -10.18
C TYR A 308 8.81 13.72 -9.64
N TYR A 309 8.61 14.25 -8.43
CA TYR A 309 7.33 14.18 -7.74
C TYR A 309 6.82 15.58 -7.46
N TYR A 310 5.86 16.03 -8.27
CA TYR A 310 5.20 17.32 -8.09
C TYR A 310 3.76 17.13 -7.64
N ASP A 311 3.23 18.07 -6.89
CA ASP A 311 1.83 18.05 -6.48
C ASP A 311 0.88 18.23 -7.69
N ILE A 312 -0.05 17.29 -7.87
CA ILE A 312 -0.94 17.29 -9.03
C ILE A 312 -1.93 18.46 -9.00
N ASP A 313 -2.43 18.85 -7.84
CA ASP A 313 -3.33 20.00 -7.70
C ASP A 313 -2.60 21.30 -8.03
N GLY A 314 -1.40 21.48 -7.46
CA GLY A 314 -0.52 22.60 -7.79
C GLY A 314 -0.16 22.65 -9.28
N PHE A 315 0.05 21.50 -9.92
CA PHE A 315 0.31 21.43 -11.35
C PHE A 315 -0.91 21.85 -12.18
N ILE A 316 -2.10 21.32 -11.90
CA ILE A 316 -3.31 21.70 -12.64
C ILE A 316 -3.60 23.19 -12.43
N HIS A 317 -3.53 23.68 -11.19
CA HIS A 317 -3.68 25.10 -10.89
C HIS A 317 -2.65 25.97 -11.66
N SER A 318 -1.41 25.50 -11.84
CA SER A 318 -0.40 26.24 -12.63
C SER A 318 -0.77 26.41 -14.11
N LEU A 319 -1.58 25.50 -14.67
CA LEU A 319 -2.03 25.55 -16.06
C LEU A 319 -3.29 26.39 -16.25
N THR A 320 -4.21 26.31 -15.29
CA THR A 320 -5.58 26.85 -15.41
C THR A 320 -5.79 28.16 -14.67
N GLY A 321 -5.01 28.41 -13.61
CA GLY A 321 -5.38 29.35 -12.55
C GLY A 321 -6.71 28.96 -11.87
N GLU A 322 -7.35 29.91 -11.20
CA GLU A 322 -8.62 29.75 -10.47
C GLU A 322 -9.86 29.82 -11.38
N ASN A 323 -9.82 29.15 -12.54
CA ASN A 323 -10.91 29.20 -13.51
C ASN A 323 -11.95 28.06 -13.29
N THR A 324 -12.99 28.02 -14.13
CA THR A 324 -14.03 26.99 -14.04
C THR A 324 -13.50 25.57 -14.29
N ASP A 325 -12.53 25.40 -15.20
CA ASP A 325 -11.94 24.08 -15.49
C ASP A 325 -11.19 23.54 -14.27
N TYR A 326 -10.45 24.40 -13.56
CA TYR A 326 -9.84 24.06 -12.27
C TYR A 326 -10.87 23.63 -11.24
N THR A 327 -11.95 24.41 -11.09
CA THR A 327 -13.01 24.12 -10.11
C THR A 327 -13.66 22.75 -10.38
N LEU A 328 -13.94 22.44 -11.66
CA LEU A 328 -14.49 21.15 -12.07
C LEU A 328 -13.51 19.99 -11.84
N TRP A 329 -12.24 20.18 -12.17
CA TRP A 329 -11.20 19.19 -11.93
C TRP A 329 -10.99 18.94 -10.42
N SER A 330 -10.94 20.01 -9.61
CA SER A 330 -10.70 19.94 -8.17
C SER A 330 -11.79 19.16 -7.45
N MET A 331 -13.07 19.32 -7.83
CA MET A 331 -14.17 18.48 -7.29
C MET A 331 -13.98 16.98 -7.58
N VAL A 332 -13.45 16.61 -8.75
CA VAL A 332 -13.15 15.21 -9.07
C VAL A 332 -11.95 14.72 -8.28
N PHE A 333 -10.93 15.57 -8.12
CA PHE A 333 -9.75 15.28 -7.32
C PHE A 333 -10.09 15.03 -5.84
N GLU A 334 -10.95 15.85 -5.22
CA GLU A 334 -11.39 15.68 -3.82
C GLU A 334 -12.14 14.36 -3.58
N ASN A 335 -12.85 13.84 -4.59
CA ASN A 335 -13.44 12.49 -4.52
C ASN A 335 -12.36 11.40 -4.58
N ALA A 336 -11.33 11.59 -5.40
CA ALA A 336 -10.23 10.66 -5.56
C ALA A 336 -9.26 10.65 -4.36
N VAL A 337 -9.07 11.77 -3.67
CA VAL A 337 -8.20 11.91 -2.49
C VAL A 337 -9.05 12.30 -1.26
N PRO A 338 -9.83 11.37 -0.70
CA PRO A 338 -10.77 11.68 0.38
C PRO A 338 -10.12 12.04 1.73
N TYR A 339 -8.81 11.86 1.88
CA TYR A 339 -8.07 12.23 3.08
C TYR A 339 -6.61 12.53 2.77
N PHE A 340 -6.09 13.59 3.37
CA PHE A 340 -4.68 13.93 3.35
C PHE A 340 -4.35 14.79 4.56
N GLU A 341 -3.26 14.46 5.26
CA GLU A 341 -2.69 15.28 6.32
C GLU A 341 -1.16 15.31 6.20
N THR A 342 -0.57 16.42 6.64
CA THR A 342 0.89 16.60 6.67
C THR A 342 1.29 17.53 7.80
N THR A 343 2.46 17.28 8.39
CA THR A 343 3.15 18.29 9.20
C THR A 343 3.66 19.42 8.31
N ASP A 344 3.93 20.61 8.88
CA ASP A 344 4.39 21.79 8.10
C ASP A 344 5.66 21.52 7.27
N LYS A 345 6.51 20.63 7.77
CA LYS A 345 7.72 20.16 7.11
C LYS A 345 7.84 18.66 7.23
N ASN A 346 8.47 18.07 6.23
CA ASN A 346 8.90 16.67 6.24
C ASN A 346 10.42 16.60 6.10
N PHE A 347 10.99 15.46 6.45
CA PHE A 347 12.41 15.17 6.32
C PHE A 347 12.70 14.45 5.01
N SER A 348 13.78 14.84 4.33
CA SER A 348 14.35 14.12 3.19
C SER A 348 15.77 13.68 3.52
N ALA A 349 16.10 12.42 3.24
CA ALA A 349 17.45 11.90 3.41
C ALA A 349 18.49 12.60 2.50
N TYR A 350 18.04 13.31 1.45
CA TYR A 350 18.91 14.03 0.53
C TYR A 350 19.38 15.40 1.04
N GLY A 351 18.71 16.00 2.02
CA GLY A 351 19.08 17.35 2.47
C GLY A 351 18.42 17.86 3.74
N GLY A 352 17.63 17.05 4.44
CA GLY A 352 16.96 17.41 5.68
C GLY A 352 15.55 17.94 5.49
N MET A 353 15.14 18.86 6.35
CA MET A 353 13.76 19.33 6.42
C MET A 353 13.38 20.23 5.24
N PHE A 354 12.23 19.97 4.61
CA PHE A 354 11.65 20.82 3.57
C PHE A 354 10.17 21.09 3.85
N SER A 355 9.64 22.18 3.29
CA SER A 355 8.26 22.61 3.55
C SER A 355 7.27 21.80 2.74
N MET A 356 6.16 21.41 3.37
CA MET A 356 5.01 20.77 2.75
C MET A 356 3.89 21.78 2.48
N LYS A 357 4.21 23.04 2.18
CA LYS A 357 3.19 24.06 1.93
C LYS A 357 2.58 23.86 0.52
N ASN A 358 1.27 24.12 0.39
CA ASN A 358 0.53 24.06 -0.88
C ASN A 358 0.51 22.67 -1.55
N THR A 359 0.46 21.63 -0.74
CA THR A 359 0.33 20.23 -1.17
C THR A 359 -1.10 19.73 -0.95
N LYS A 360 -1.52 18.76 -1.77
CA LYS A 360 -2.77 18.01 -1.64
C LYS A 360 -2.58 16.49 -1.55
N GLY A 361 -1.36 16.02 -1.33
CA GLY A 361 -1.11 14.64 -0.93
C GLY A 361 -1.03 13.60 -2.05
N LEU A 362 -1.03 14.01 -3.32
CA LEU A 362 -0.85 13.13 -4.47
C LEU A 362 0.16 13.71 -5.45
N SER A 363 1.19 12.93 -5.78
CA SER A 363 2.20 13.35 -6.75
C SER A 363 1.86 12.98 -8.19
N ILE A 364 2.44 13.72 -9.13
CA ILE A 364 2.47 13.47 -10.57
C ILE A 364 3.86 13.81 -11.11
N TYR A 365 4.29 13.12 -12.15
CA TYR A 365 5.44 13.52 -12.94
C TYR A 365 5.13 14.69 -13.87
N ILE A 366 6.03 15.68 -13.90
CA ILE A 366 6.04 16.72 -14.93
C ILE A 366 7.22 16.44 -15.87
N PRO A 367 6.98 16.12 -17.16
CA PRO A 367 8.05 15.72 -18.08
C PRO A 367 9.06 16.84 -18.32
N ASN A 368 10.33 16.44 -18.44
CA ASN A 368 11.40 17.30 -18.89
C ASN A 368 12.01 16.69 -20.16
N LYS A 369 12.06 17.45 -21.25
CA LYS A 369 12.56 16.98 -22.56
C LYS A 369 14.01 16.49 -22.53
N SER A 370 14.80 16.90 -21.54
CA SER A 370 16.17 16.39 -21.38
C SER A 370 16.24 14.98 -20.77
N LEU A 371 15.17 14.50 -20.13
CA LEU A 371 15.09 13.20 -19.45
C LEU A 371 14.50 12.12 -20.37
N THR A 372 15.08 11.96 -21.56
CA THR A 372 14.54 11.12 -22.65
C THR A 372 14.29 9.67 -22.23
N GLU A 373 15.22 9.06 -21.47
CA GLU A 373 15.06 7.70 -20.96
C GLU A 373 13.88 7.62 -19.97
N THR A 374 13.84 8.51 -18.97
CA THR A 374 12.74 8.57 -17.99
C THR A 374 11.40 8.77 -18.68
N ASN A 375 11.31 9.69 -19.64
CA ASN A 375 10.10 9.94 -20.45
C ASN A 375 9.66 8.69 -21.22
N THR A 376 10.63 7.99 -21.83
CA THR A 376 10.37 6.74 -22.57
C THR A 376 9.76 5.69 -21.65
N PHE A 377 10.31 5.50 -20.46
CA PHE A 377 9.72 4.55 -19.49
C PHE A 377 8.36 4.99 -18.99
N TYR A 378 8.19 6.28 -18.66
CA TYR A 378 6.92 6.82 -18.19
C TYR A 378 5.78 6.52 -19.17
N SER A 379 6.07 6.57 -20.49
CA SER A 379 5.09 6.27 -21.53
C SER A 379 4.51 4.85 -21.48
N THR A 380 5.12 3.94 -20.73
CA THR A 380 4.62 2.56 -20.52
C THR A 380 3.53 2.46 -19.47
N TYR A 381 3.34 3.47 -18.61
CA TYR A 381 2.31 3.49 -17.58
C TYR A 381 0.94 3.80 -18.16
N LYS A 382 -0.12 3.18 -17.61
CA LYS A 382 -1.49 3.42 -18.07
C LYS A 382 -1.94 4.87 -17.87
N TRP A 383 -1.42 5.56 -16.86
CA TRP A 383 -1.74 6.96 -16.60
C TRP A 383 -1.33 7.88 -17.76
N TYR A 384 -0.20 7.59 -18.43
CA TYR A 384 0.29 8.37 -19.56
C TYR A 384 -0.78 8.56 -20.65
N THR A 385 -1.38 7.46 -21.10
CA THR A 385 -2.46 7.50 -22.10
C THR A 385 -3.79 7.96 -21.51
N ALA A 386 -4.13 7.52 -20.29
CA ALA A 386 -5.41 7.83 -19.68
C ALA A 386 -5.60 9.33 -19.39
N ALA A 387 -4.55 9.98 -18.89
CA ALA A 387 -4.52 11.42 -18.65
C ALA A 387 -4.22 12.24 -19.91
N GLY A 388 -3.96 11.60 -21.07
CA GLY A 388 -3.79 12.28 -22.35
C GLY A 388 -2.41 12.85 -22.64
N TRP A 389 -1.39 12.51 -21.85
CA TRP A 389 -0.01 12.95 -22.09
C TRP A 389 0.50 12.57 -23.48
N ASP A 390 0.09 11.42 -24.00
CA ASP A 390 0.37 10.89 -25.33
C ASP A 390 -0.05 11.80 -26.49
N THR A 391 -0.94 12.76 -26.23
CA THR A 391 -1.43 13.73 -27.22
C THR A 391 -0.83 15.13 -27.08
N THR A 392 -0.06 15.39 -26.02
CA THR A 392 0.42 16.75 -25.69
C THR A 392 1.69 17.17 -26.45
N GLY A 393 2.51 16.20 -26.88
CA GLY A 393 3.85 16.48 -27.44
C GLY A 393 4.88 16.96 -26.41
N GLN A 394 4.63 16.76 -25.12
CA GLN A 394 5.53 17.15 -24.02
C GLN A 394 6.67 16.15 -23.75
N PHE A 395 6.53 14.91 -24.23
CA PHE A 395 7.43 13.78 -23.97
C PHE A 395 8.53 13.61 -25.01
#